data_AF-A0A925W4Y2-F1
#
_entry.id   AF-A0A925W4Y2-F1
#
_cell.length_a   1.000
_cell.length_b   1.000
_cell.length_c   1.000
_cell.angle_alpha   90.00
_cell.angle_beta   90.00
_cell.angle_gamma   90.00
#
_symmetry.space_group_name_H-M   'P 1'
#
loop_
_entity.id
_entity.type
_entity.pdbx_description
1 polymer ?
#
loop_
_entity_poly.entity_id
_entity_poly.type
_entity_poly.pdbx_seq_one_letter_code
_entity_poly.pdbx_strand_id
1 'polypeptide(L)'
;MADGRATLLHNTIADGIYPLPGYTRRQFARGEVVAAECVIDELTTIVTHHGTLYAWAKGQPQSRALRGRAPVYVATIPDEAHTTVVIRHVWHGGLLAPITRDRFRRPTRAPVELLRAFMLRECGIPTPELMGFALYDAGPGFARVDVATRYVPDSNDFGAVLAQLAPEISREEAMDAVRVLLNQLSRNGFTHPDLNVKNILLQKKGVETHALVLDVDVMRWDPNLPAASIMQLNTERLLRSLMKVRRQFGITFTDAERTEFVQRMTYAESVELRPQTSAPASPAGSPRS
;
A
#
# COMPACT_ATOMS: atom_id res chain seq x y z
N MET A 1 10.72 4.70 20.78
CA MET A 1 9.86 3.60 20.29
C MET A 1 9.99 3.33 18.78
N ALA A 2 10.28 4.32 17.93
CA ALA A 2 10.54 4.11 16.49
C ALA A 2 11.83 3.30 16.19
N ASP A 3 12.85 3.46 17.04
CA ASP A 3 14.18 2.84 16.87
C ASP A 3 14.13 1.30 16.90
N GLY A 4 13.45 0.70 17.88
CA GLY A 4 13.34 -0.77 18.00
C GLY A 4 12.52 -1.45 16.89
N ARG A 5 11.59 -0.75 16.24
CA ARG A 5 10.78 -1.31 15.15
C ARG A 5 11.51 -1.29 13.81
N ALA A 6 12.29 -0.25 13.54
CA ALA A 6 13.19 -0.22 12.38
C ALA A 6 14.27 -1.32 12.47
N THR A 7 14.78 -1.59 13.68
CA THR A 7 15.68 -2.72 13.94
C THR A 7 15.00 -4.08 13.67
N LEU A 8 13.74 -4.26 14.08
CA LEU A 8 12.99 -5.50 13.82
C LEU A 8 12.78 -5.75 12.32
N LEU A 9 12.46 -4.70 11.55
CA LEU A 9 12.34 -4.77 10.10
C LEU A 9 13.69 -5.06 9.42
N HIS A 10 14.77 -4.43 9.88
CA HIS A 10 16.13 -4.71 9.40
C HIS A 10 16.51 -6.17 9.63
N ASN A 11 16.26 -6.70 10.83
CA ASN A 11 16.57 -8.09 11.20
C ASN A 11 15.69 -9.09 10.44
N THR A 12 14.39 -8.85 10.30
CA THR A 12 13.48 -9.73 9.53
C THR A 12 13.93 -9.89 8.07
N ILE A 13 14.45 -8.81 7.47
CA ILE A 13 14.96 -8.79 6.09
C ILE A 13 16.36 -9.38 6.00
N ALA A 14 17.25 -9.05 6.94
CA ALA A 14 18.65 -9.48 6.97
C ALA A 14 18.81 -10.96 7.33
N ASP A 15 17.99 -11.46 8.26
CA ASP A 15 18.02 -12.84 8.75
C ASP A 15 17.22 -13.80 7.85
N GLY A 16 16.52 -13.28 6.84
CA GLY A 16 15.70 -14.08 5.93
C GLY A 16 14.57 -14.83 6.63
N ILE A 17 14.05 -14.29 7.74
CA ILE A 17 12.96 -14.89 8.51
C ILE A 17 11.69 -14.85 7.65
N TYR A 18 11.44 -15.99 7.01
CA TYR A 18 10.25 -16.23 6.21
C TYR A 18 9.58 -17.51 6.71
N PRO A 19 8.26 -17.51 6.96
CA PRO A 19 7.32 -16.40 6.72
C PRO A 19 7.46 -15.25 7.74
N LEU A 20 6.91 -14.08 7.37
CA LEU A 20 6.86 -12.90 8.25
C LEU A 20 6.00 -13.18 9.50
N PRO A 21 6.19 -12.46 10.62
CA PRO A 21 5.34 -12.59 11.80
C PRO A 21 3.84 -12.48 11.46
N GLY A 22 3.03 -13.43 11.94
CA GLY A 22 1.58 -13.51 11.65
C GLY A 22 1.24 -14.07 10.26
N TYR A 23 2.24 -14.52 9.50
CA TYR A 23 2.06 -15.22 8.22
C TYR A 23 2.58 -16.65 8.31
N THR A 24 1.92 -17.58 7.63
CA THR A 24 2.31 -18.98 7.53
C THR A 24 2.37 -19.43 6.08
N ARG A 25 3.20 -20.44 5.79
CA ARG A 25 3.30 -21.09 4.48
C ARG A 25 2.65 -22.49 4.54
N ARG A 26 1.86 -22.83 3.51
CA ARG A 26 1.32 -24.18 3.26
C ARG A 26 1.64 -24.60 1.84
N GLN A 27 2.14 -25.83 1.67
CA GLN A 27 2.32 -26.44 0.36
C GLN A 27 1.08 -27.24 -0.03
N PHE A 28 0.81 -27.28 -1.34
CA PHE A 28 -0.18 -28.18 -1.93
C PHE A 28 0.42 -28.83 -3.19
N ALA A 29 -0.29 -29.77 -3.80
CA ALA A 29 0.24 -30.62 -4.86
C ALA A 29 0.88 -29.88 -6.07
N ARG A 30 0.52 -28.61 -6.30
CA ARG A 30 1.00 -27.81 -7.45
C ARG A 30 1.45 -26.40 -7.07
N GLY A 31 1.95 -26.21 -5.86
CA GLY A 31 2.45 -24.91 -5.44
C GLY A 31 2.41 -24.67 -3.93
N GLU A 32 2.31 -23.41 -3.57
CA GLU A 32 2.27 -22.99 -2.17
C GLU A 32 1.36 -21.76 -1.96
N VAL A 33 0.82 -21.64 -0.77
CA VAL A 33 0.10 -20.46 -0.27
C VAL A 33 0.92 -19.89 0.88
N VAL A 34 1.10 -18.57 0.89
CA VAL A 34 1.61 -17.83 2.04
C VAL A 34 0.58 -16.78 2.40
N ALA A 35 0.05 -16.85 3.63
CA ALA A 35 -1.05 -16.01 4.05
C ALA A 35 -1.01 -15.72 5.54
N ALA A 36 -1.78 -14.72 5.96
CA ALA A 36 -2.01 -14.41 7.36
C ALA A 36 -2.62 -15.63 8.06
N GLU A 37 -2.23 -15.86 9.31
CA GLU A 37 -2.66 -17.03 10.10
C GLU A 37 -4.18 -17.17 10.18
N CYS A 38 -4.90 -16.05 10.21
CA CYS A 38 -6.37 -16.05 10.29
C CYS A 38 -7.09 -16.50 9.01
N VAL A 39 -6.41 -16.67 7.88
CA VAL A 39 -7.03 -17.09 6.60
C VAL A 39 -6.25 -18.17 5.85
N ILE A 40 -5.13 -18.67 6.40
CA ILE A 40 -4.24 -19.59 5.68
C ILE A 40 -4.92 -20.93 5.35
N ASP A 41 -5.72 -21.45 6.27
CA ASP A 41 -6.38 -22.74 6.10
C ASP A 41 -7.52 -22.64 5.06
N GLU A 42 -8.28 -21.54 5.07
CA GLU A 42 -9.31 -21.24 4.08
C GLU A 42 -8.70 -21.01 2.69
N LEU A 43 -7.65 -20.20 2.56
CA LEU A 43 -7.00 -19.95 1.26
C LEU A 43 -6.39 -21.24 0.69
N THR A 44 -5.81 -22.09 1.54
CA THR A 44 -5.28 -23.41 1.12
C THR A 44 -6.40 -24.34 0.66
N THR A 45 -7.53 -24.35 1.38
CA THR A 45 -8.73 -25.10 1.01
C THR A 45 -9.29 -24.62 -0.32
N ILE A 46 -9.41 -23.31 -0.51
CA ILE A 46 -9.89 -22.70 -1.76
C ILE A 46 -9.03 -23.12 -2.95
N VAL A 47 -7.70 -22.98 -2.84
CA VAL A 47 -6.78 -23.36 -3.92
C VAL A 47 -6.86 -24.86 -4.23
N THR A 48 -7.01 -25.70 -3.21
CA THR A 48 -7.11 -27.15 -3.39
C THR A 48 -8.39 -27.56 -4.13
N HIS A 49 -9.52 -26.91 -3.84
CA HIS A 49 -10.82 -27.27 -4.43
C HIS A 49 -11.09 -26.58 -5.78
N HIS A 50 -10.64 -25.34 -5.96
CA HIS A 50 -10.94 -24.52 -7.13
C HIS A 50 -9.75 -24.32 -8.08
N GLY A 51 -8.57 -24.83 -7.72
CA GLY A 51 -7.33 -24.72 -8.49
C GLY A 51 -6.61 -23.38 -8.29
N THR A 52 -7.32 -22.25 -8.31
CA THR A 52 -6.73 -20.92 -8.03
C THR A 52 -7.66 -20.04 -7.20
N LEU A 53 -7.09 -19.06 -6.48
CA LEU A 53 -7.87 -18.06 -5.74
C LEU A 53 -8.70 -17.22 -6.70
N TYR A 54 -8.13 -16.87 -7.85
CA TYR A 54 -8.79 -16.08 -8.88
C TYR A 54 -10.01 -16.77 -9.48
N ALA A 55 -9.91 -18.08 -9.76
CA ALA A 55 -11.01 -18.87 -10.28
C ALA A 55 -12.15 -18.98 -9.26
N TRP A 56 -11.81 -19.23 -7.99
CA TRP A 56 -12.77 -19.20 -6.89
C TRP A 56 -13.47 -17.84 -6.76
N ALA A 57 -12.71 -16.75 -6.72
CA ALA A 57 -13.25 -15.40 -6.54
C ALA A 57 -14.17 -14.99 -7.68
N LYS A 58 -13.80 -15.33 -8.92
CA LYS A 58 -14.63 -15.11 -10.12
C LYS A 58 -15.98 -15.84 -10.06
N GLY A 59 -16.02 -17.00 -9.41
CA GLY A 59 -17.22 -17.82 -9.28
C GLY A 59 -18.15 -17.41 -8.14
N GLN A 60 -17.79 -16.40 -7.33
CA GLN A 60 -18.60 -16.04 -6.16
C GLN A 60 -19.90 -15.31 -6.54
N PRO A 61 -21.03 -15.61 -5.86
CA PRO A 61 -22.34 -15.02 -6.16
C PRO A 61 -22.40 -13.48 -6.11
N GLN A 62 -21.59 -12.85 -5.26
CA GLN A 62 -21.51 -11.40 -5.08
C GLN A 62 -20.19 -10.82 -5.60
N SER A 63 -19.51 -11.51 -6.52
CA SER A 63 -18.23 -11.02 -7.03
C SER A 63 -18.41 -9.69 -7.78
N ARG A 64 -17.75 -8.64 -7.27
CA ARG A 64 -17.67 -7.36 -7.98
C ARG A 64 -16.35 -7.30 -8.74
N ALA A 65 -16.44 -7.30 -10.07
CA ALA A 65 -15.28 -7.03 -10.91
C ALA A 65 -14.92 -5.55 -10.83
N LEU A 66 -13.79 -5.21 -10.21
CA LEU A 66 -13.22 -3.87 -10.31
C LEU A 66 -12.40 -3.79 -11.59
N ARG A 67 -12.66 -2.77 -12.40
CA ARG A 67 -12.01 -2.60 -13.71
C ARG A 67 -10.78 -1.71 -13.59
N GLY A 68 -9.61 -2.33 -13.72
CA GLY A 68 -8.33 -1.67 -13.96
C GLY A 68 -7.71 -2.13 -15.29
N ARG A 69 -6.37 -2.27 -15.34
CA ARG A 69 -5.68 -2.88 -16.49
C ARG A 69 -6.06 -4.35 -16.70
N ALA A 70 -6.38 -5.06 -15.61
CA ALA A 70 -6.90 -6.41 -15.61
C ALA A 70 -8.05 -6.51 -14.59
N PRO A 71 -9.05 -7.39 -14.80
CA PRO A 71 -10.14 -7.56 -13.87
C PRO A 71 -9.66 -8.20 -12.56
N VAL A 72 -10.06 -7.60 -11.43
CA VAL A 72 -9.89 -8.15 -10.08
C VAL A 72 -11.25 -8.40 -9.46
N TYR A 73 -11.36 -9.37 -8.56
CA TYR A 73 -12.64 -9.77 -7.97
C TYR A 73 -12.66 -9.48 -6.47
N VAL A 74 -13.71 -8.80 -6.01
CA VAL A 74 -14.04 -8.75 -4.58
C VAL A 74 -14.76 -10.04 -4.21
N ALA A 75 -14.33 -10.72 -3.15
CA ALA A 75 -14.94 -11.94 -2.63
C ALA A 75 -14.85 -11.98 -1.10
N THR A 76 -15.75 -12.71 -0.46
CA THR A 76 -15.74 -12.94 0.99
C THR A 76 -15.20 -14.34 1.24
N ILE A 77 -14.10 -14.44 2.00
CA ILE A 77 -13.56 -15.72 2.44
C ILE A 77 -14.57 -16.34 3.42
N PRO A 78 -14.83 -17.65 3.35
CA PRO A 78 -15.71 -18.34 4.30
C PRO A 78 -14.96 -18.67 5.62
N ASP A 79 -14.18 -17.72 6.15
CA ASP A 79 -13.57 -17.78 7.47
C ASP A 79 -14.56 -17.29 8.54
N GLU A 80 -14.23 -17.49 9.82
CA GLU A 80 -15.08 -17.06 10.94
C GLU A 80 -15.37 -15.55 10.94
N ALA A 81 -14.42 -14.74 10.45
CA ALA A 81 -14.54 -13.29 10.41
C ALA A 81 -15.23 -12.76 9.15
N HIS A 82 -15.60 -13.63 8.19
CA HIS A 82 -16.13 -13.24 6.88
C HIS A 82 -15.27 -12.18 6.19
N THR A 83 -13.96 -12.42 6.14
CA THR A 83 -12.97 -11.50 5.63
C THR A 83 -13.20 -11.23 4.15
N THR A 84 -13.52 -9.98 3.81
CA THR A 84 -13.71 -9.56 2.42
C THR A 84 -12.37 -9.13 1.81
N VAL A 85 -12.05 -9.69 0.65
CA VAL A 85 -10.77 -9.54 -0.04
C VAL A 85 -10.94 -9.14 -1.50
N VAL A 86 -9.94 -8.46 -2.04
CA VAL A 86 -9.72 -8.29 -3.47
C VAL A 86 -8.72 -9.34 -3.91
N ILE A 87 -9.14 -10.22 -4.83
CA ILE A 87 -8.29 -11.23 -5.44
C ILE A 87 -7.87 -10.75 -6.82
N ARG A 88 -6.55 -10.71 -7.05
CA ARG A 88 -5.96 -10.39 -8.34
C ARG A 88 -5.04 -11.50 -8.84
N HIS A 89 -5.20 -11.85 -10.11
CA HIS A 89 -4.20 -12.62 -10.84
C HIS A 89 -3.10 -11.69 -11.31
N VAL A 90 -1.83 -12.07 -11.11
CA VAL A 90 -0.71 -11.24 -11.55
C VAL A 90 -0.45 -11.45 -13.03
N TRP A 91 -0.39 -10.35 -13.78
CA TRP A 91 -0.06 -10.34 -15.21
C TRP A 91 1.24 -9.55 -15.42
N HIS A 92 1.96 -9.86 -16.50
CA HIS A 92 3.05 -9.00 -16.96
C HIS A 92 2.49 -7.67 -17.47
N GLY A 93 3.14 -6.55 -17.15
CA GLY A 93 2.76 -5.24 -17.68
C GLY A 93 3.31 -4.97 -19.09
N GLY A 94 2.74 -3.99 -19.78
CA GLY A 94 3.26 -3.45 -21.05
C GLY A 94 2.53 -3.91 -22.32
N LEU A 95 2.89 -3.31 -23.47
CA LEU A 95 2.31 -3.57 -24.80
C LEU A 95 2.47 -5.04 -25.27
N LEU A 96 3.31 -5.82 -24.59
CA LEU A 96 3.60 -7.24 -24.87
C LEU A 96 2.92 -8.21 -23.88
N ALA A 97 2.03 -7.72 -23.00
CA ALA A 97 1.25 -8.55 -22.08
C ALA A 97 0.51 -9.75 -22.74
N PRO A 98 0.05 -9.69 -24.01
CA PRO A 98 -0.53 -10.85 -24.68
C PRO A 98 0.47 -11.99 -24.97
N ILE A 99 1.78 -11.69 -24.99
CA ILE A 99 2.85 -12.61 -25.42
C ILE A 99 3.52 -13.28 -24.21
N THR A 100 3.70 -12.57 -23.09
CA THR A 100 4.37 -13.09 -21.89
C THR A 100 3.45 -13.87 -20.93
N ARG A 101 2.14 -13.94 -21.22
CA ARG A 101 1.11 -14.66 -20.44
C ARG A 101 1.23 -14.36 -18.93
N ASP A 102 1.10 -15.37 -18.09
CA ASP A 102 0.95 -15.29 -16.63
C ASP A 102 2.08 -16.00 -15.84
N ARG A 103 3.20 -16.33 -16.51
CA ARG A 103 4.28 -17.14 -15.92
C ARG A 103 5.48 -16.30 -15.50
N PHE A 104 5.74 -16.23 -14.21
CA PHE A 104 6.86 -15.48 -13.64
C PHE A 104 8.00 -16.41 -13.26
N ARG A 105 9.23 -16.03 -13.62
CA ARG A 105 10.43 -16.71 -13.12
C ARG A 105 10.50 -16.55 -11.59
N ARG A 106 10.76 -17.63 -10.86
CA ARG A 106 11.02 -17.57 -9.42
C ARG A 106 12.40 -16.93 -9.16
N PRO A 107 12.57 -16.11 -8.10
CA PRO A 107 11.54 -15.63 -7.18
C PRO A 107 10.59 -14.62 -7.83
N THR A 108 9.30 -14.68 -7.47
CA THR A 108 8.28 -13.75 -7.99
C THR A 108 8.24 -12.45 -7.17
N ARG A 109 7.40 -11.48 -7.58
CA ARG A 109 7.23 -10.21 -6.85
C ARG A 109 6.34 -10.30 -5.60
N ALA A 110 5.52 -11.35 -5.46
CA ALA A 110 4.57 -11.43 -4.35
C ALA A 110 5.21 -11.47 -2.95
N PRO A 111 6.34 -12.16 -2.71
CA PRO A 111 7.07 -12.05 -1.45
C PRO A 111 7.55 -10.61 -1.15
N VAL A 112 7.98 -9.87 -2.17
CA VAL A 112 8.42 -8.46 -2.02
C VAL A 112 7.24 -7.58 -1.65
N GLU A 113 6.10 -7.77 -2.30
CA GLU A 113 4.87 -7.05 -1.99
C GLU A 113 4.39 -7.32 -0.56
N LEU A 114 4.38 -8.60 -0.15
CA LEU A 114 4.02 -8.98 1.22
C LEU A 114 4.95 -8.29 2.24
N LEU A 115 6.26 -8.35 2.00
CA LEU A 115 7.24 -7.68 2.85
C LEU A 115 7.02 -6.16 2.91
N ARG A 116 6.81 -5.50 1.77
CA ARG A 116 6.57 -4.05 1.74
C ARG A 116 5.27 -3.66 2.42
N ALA A 117 4.17 -4.38 2.18
CA ALA A 117 2.90 -4.17 2.87
C ALA A 117 3.06 -4.34 4.38
N PHE A 118 3.77 -5.37 4.83
CA PHE A 118 4.07 -5.61 6.23
C PHE A 118 4.85 -4.44 6.84
N MET A 119 5.95 -4.02 6.21
CA MET A 119 6.78 -2.90 6.69
C MET A 119 5.98 -1.60 6.83
N LEU A 120 5.14 -1.27 5.84
CA LEU A 120 4.30 -0.08 5.90
C LEU A 120 3.37 -0.10 7.11
N ARG A 121 2.73 -1.25 7.38
CA ARG A 121 1.86 -1.39 8.56
C ARG A 121 2.61 -1.28 9.88
N GLU A 122 3.79 -1.86 9.99
CA GLU A 122 4.63 -1.72 11.19
C GLU A 122 5.05 -0.26 11.44
N CYS A 123 5.20 0.52 10.36
CA CYS A 123 5.43 1.97 10.39
C CYS A 123 4.15 2.80 10.58
N GLY A 124 2.97 2.18 10.71
CA GLY A 124 1.68 2.87 10.81
C GLY A 124 1.24 3.59 9.53
N ILE A 125 1.81 3.23 8.38
CA ILE A 125 1.50 3.82 7.07
C ILE A 125 0.33 3.06 6.46
N PRO A 126 -0.81 3.72 6.16
CA PRO A 126 -1.98 3.02 5.64
C PRO A 126 -1.73 2.42 4.25
N THR A 127 -1.97 1.13 4.13
CA THR A 127 -2.02 0.34 2.89
C THR A 127 -3.07 -0.76 3.11
N PRO A 128 -3.79 -1.23 2.07
CA PRO A 128 -4.57 -2.44 2.20
C PRO A 128 -3.70 -3.59 2.72
N GLU A 129 -4.19 -4.29 3.72
CA GLU A 129 -3.50 -5.44 4.27
C GLU A 129 -3.39 -6.54 3.20
N LEU A 130 -2.19 -7.09 3.01
CA LEU A 130 -2.00 -8.23 2.14
C LEU A 130 -2.35 -9.50 2.92
N MET A 131 -3.53 -10.05 2.69
CA MET A 131 -4.01 -11.26 3.39
C MET A 131 -3.18 -12.49 3.00
N GLY A 132 -2.64 -12.52 1.79
CA GLY A 132 -1.75 -13.59 1.35
C GLY A 132 -1.55 -13.60 -0.16
N PHE A 133 -0.77 -14.57 -0.63
CA PHE A 133 -0.61 -14.88 -2.04
C PHE A 133 -0.47 -16.38 -2.25
N ALA A 134 -0.78 -16.83 -3.45
CA ALA A 134 -0.61 -18.21 -3.89
C ALA A 134 0.32 -18.26 -5.11
N LEU A 135 1.26 -19.19 -5.09
CA LEU A 135 2.15 -19.50 -6.21
C LEU A 135 1.77 -20.85 -6.78
N TYR A 136 1.49 -20.91 -8.07
CA TYR A 136 1.12 -22.14 -8.78
C TYR A 136 2.23 -22.54 -9.74
N ASP A 137 2.66 -23.80 -9.70
CA ASP A 137 3.73 -24.27 -10.56
C ASP A 137 3.35 -24.21 -12.05
N ALA A 138 4.20 -23.55 -12.83
CA ALA A 138 3.96 -23.27 -14.24
C ALA A 138 5.12 -23.75 -15.14
N GLY A 139 5.76 -24.85 -14.73
CA GLY A 139 6.95 -25.43 -15.36
C GLY A 139 8.24 -25.15 -14.58
N PRO A 140 9.38 -25.73 -15.00
CA PRO A 140 10.64 -25.62 -14.27
C PRO A 140 11.07 -24.16 -14.06
N GLY A 141 11.13 -23.70 -12.80
CA GLY A 141 11.54 -22.34 -12.45
C GLY A 141 10.49 -21.25 -12.64
N PHE A 142 9.24 -21.59 -13.04
CA PHE A 142 8.16 -20.63 -13.27
C PHE A 142 6.97 -20.85 -12.35
N ALA A 143 6.31 -19.77 -11.97
CA ALA A 143 5.07 -19.79 -11.21
C ALA A 143 4.05 -18.79 -11.77
N ARG A 144 2.76 -19.12 -11.64
CA ARG A 144 1.66 -18.16 -11.70
C ARG A 144 1.38 -17.64 -10.30
N VAL A 145 0.79 -16.46 -10.21
CA VAL A 145 0.63 -15.78 -8.91
C VAL A 145 -0.78 -15.23 -8.80
N ASP A 146 -1.43 -15.52 -7.69
CA ASP A 146 -2.62 -14.80 -7.21
C ASP A 146 -2.27 -14.07 -5.92
N VAL A 147 -2.79 -12.86 -5.73
CA VAL A 147 -2.63 -12.05 -4.52
C VAL A 147 -4.00 -11.72 -3.95
N ALA A 148 -4.13 -11.85 -2.63
CA ALA A 148 -5.32 -11.50 -1.85
C ALA A 148 -4.99 -10.30 -0.95
N THR A 149 -5.68 -9.19 -1.15
CA THR A 149 -5.59 -8.01 -0.27
C THR A 149 -6.93 -7.78 0.42
N ARG A 150 -6.93 -7.27 1.66
CA ARG A 150 -8.14 -6.89 2.36
C ARG A 150 -8.87 -5.82 1.56
N TYR A 151 -10.16 -6.03 1.33
CA TYR A 151 -11.00 -5.07 0.63
C TYR A 151 -11.20 -3.84 1.51
N VAL A 152 -11.01 -2.66 0.91
CA VAL A 152 -11.27 -1.37 1.56
C VAL A 152 -12.64 -0.89 1.08
N PRO A 153 -13.68 -0.90 1.93
CA PRO A 153 -15.02 -0.45 1.55
C PRO A 153 -15.08 1.07 1.39
N ASP A 154 -16.04 1.55 0.60
CA ASP A 154 -16.39 2.98 0.48
C ASP A 154 -15.17 3.88 0.24
N SER A 155 -14.33 3.43 -0.69
CA SER A 155 -13.07 4.08 -1.01
C SER A 155 -12.92 4.31 -2.49
N ASN A 156 -12.34 5.45 -2.84
CA ASN A 156 -12.18 5.93 -4.21
C ASN A 156 -10.72 6.32 -4.45
N ASP A 157 -10.20 6.07 -5.65
CA ASP A 157 -8.86 6.55 -5.96
C ASP A 157 -8.83 8.09 -5.98
N PHE A 158 -7.68 8.66 -5.65
CA PHE A 158 -7.54 10.12 -5.56
C PHE A 158 -7.90 10.82 -6.87
N GLY A 159 -7.67 10.17 -8.02
CA GLY A 159 -8.09 10.69 -9.32
C GLY A 159 -9.61 10.80 -9.44
N ALA A 160 -10.36 9.79 -8.99
CA ALA A 160 -11.82 9.79 -8.96
C ALA A 160 -12.39 10.90 -8.06
N VAL A 161 -11.81 11.11 -6.88
CA VAL A 161 -12.20 12.21 -5.98
C VAL A 161 -11.98 13.57 -6.64
N LEU A 162 -10.82 13.78 -7.27
CA LEU A 162 -10.53 15.04 -7.97
C LEU A 162 -11.47 15.28 -9.16
N ALA A 163 -11.93 14.20 -9.81
CA ALA A 163 -12.91 14.24 -10.89
C ALA A 163 -14.37 14.39 -10.40
N GLN A 164 -14.59 14.60 -9.10
CA GLN A 164 -15.92 14.74 -8.48
C GLN A 164 -16.81 13.50 -8.66
N LEU A 165 -16.21 12.32 -8.81
CA LEU A 165 -16.91 11.04 -8.90
C LEU A 165 -17.18 10.40 -7.53
N ALA A 166 -16.68 11.03 -6.47
CA ALA A 166 -16.78 10.60 -5.08
C ALA A 166 -17.19 11.81 -4.21
N PRO A 167 -18.47 12.18 -4.20
CA PRO A 167 -18.96 13.42 -3.56
C PRO A 167 -18.83 13.41 -2.03
N GLU A 168 -18.59 12.26 -1.41
CA GLU A 168 -18.48 12.09 0.03
C GLU A 168 -17.17 12.64 0.63
N ILE A 169 -16.11 12.77 -0.19
CA ILE A 169 -14.80 13.32 0.22
C ILE A 169 -14.59 14.65 -0.50
N SER A 170 -14.42 15.73 0.27
CA SER A 170 -14.11 17.03 -0.31
C SER A 170 -12.70 17.03 -0.88
N ARG A 171 -12.44 17.92 -1.85
CA ARG A 171 -11.10 18.06 -2.42
C ARG A 171 -10.08 18.46 -1.36
N GLU A 172 -10.45 19.32 -0.42
CA GLU A 172 -9.57 19.74 0.68
C GLU A 172 -9.23 18.56 1.61
N GLU A 173 -10.24 17.79 2.02
CA GLU A 173 -10.07 16.58 2.83
C GLU A 173 -9.12 15.58 2.15
N ALA A 174 -9.29 15.39 0.83
CA ALA A 174 -8.43 14.53 0.03
C ALA A 174 -6.98 15.02 0.01
N MET A 175 -6.76 16.31 -0.25
CA MET A 175 -5.42 16.90 -0.31
C MET A 175 -4.70 16.80 1.04
N ASP A 176 -5.40 17.02 2.15
CA ASP A 176 -4.82 16.89 3.47
C ASP A 176 -4.53 15.43 3.86
N ALA A 177 -5.41 14.49 3.51
CA ALA A 177 -5.15 13.05 3.72
C ALA A 177 -3.90 12.60 2.93
N VAL A 178 -3.76 13.04 1.69
CA VAL A 178 -2.57 12.76 0.86
C VAL A 178 -1.31 13.38 1.46
N ARG A 179 -1.40 14.61 1.98
CA ARG A 179 -0.29 15.27 2.70
C ARG A 179 0.14 14.48 3.92
N VAL A 180 -0.80 13.97 4.71
CA VAL A 180 -0.49 13.11 5.86
C VAL A 180 0.24 11.84 5.40
N LEU A 181 -0.27 11.16 4.37
CA LEU A 181 0.37 9.96 3.81
C LEU A 181 1.80 10.25 3.31
N LEU A 182 2.02 11.35 2.58
CA LEU A 182 3.35 11.71 2.08
C LEU A 182 4.34 12.01 3.21
N ASN A 183 3.89 12.66 4.29
CA ASN A 183 4.71 12.88 5.48
C ASN A 183 5.05 11.57 6.20
N GLN A 184 4.10 10.65 6.30
CA GLN A 184 4.35 9.33 6.89
C GLN A 184 5.38 8.55 6.06
N LEU A 185 5.27 8.56 4.73
CA LEU A 185 6.22 7.91 3.83
C LEU A 185 7.63 8.52 3.96
N SER A 186 7.72 9.86 3.96
CA SER A 186 9.01 10.56 4.02
C SER A 186 9.76 10.31 5.33
N ARG A 187 9.08 10.36 6.47
CA ARG A 187 9.67 10.12 7.79
C ARG A 187 10.15 8.69 8.00
N ASN A 188 9.61 7.73 7.26
CA ASN A 188 9.92 6.31 7.40
C ASN A 188 10.81 5.75 6.28
N GLY A 189 11.37 6.61 5.42
CA GLY A 189 12.33 6.16 4.42
C GLY A 189 11.72 5.60 3.13
N PHE A 190 10.44 5.84 2.83
CA PHE A 190 9.74 5.21 1.70
C PHE A 190 9.58 6.12 0.48
N THR A 191 10.15 5.70 -0.65
CA THR A 191 9.85 6.30 -1.96
C THR A 191 8.96 5.37 -2.79
N HIS A 192 8.04 5.97 -3.55
CA HIS A 192 7.15 5.24 -4.45
C HIS A 192 7.43 5.65 -5.92
N PRO A 193 8.21 4.86 -6.67
CA PRO A 193 8.64 5.21 -8.04
C PRO A 193 7.52 5.45 -9.06
N ASP A 194 6.35 4.84 -8.85
CA ASP A 194 5.16 5.01 -9.71
C ASP A 194 4.01 5.76 -9.01
N LEU A 195 4.33 6.66 -8.06
CA LEU A 195 3.29 7.31 -7.26
C LEU A 195 2.43 8.19 -8.16
N ASN A 196 1.13 7.88 -8.19
CA ASN A 196 0.17 8.53 -9.06
C ASN A 196 -1.21 8.52 -8.40
N VAL A 197 -2.15 9.31 -8.93
CA VAL A 197 -3.47 9.50 -8.31
C VAL A 197 -4.33 8.22 -8.25
N LYS A 198 -4.02 7.21 -9.06
CA LYS A 198 -4.70 5.89 -9.02
C LYS A 198 -4.10 4.94 -7.99
N ASN A 199 -2.87 5.22 -7.54
CA ASN A 199 -2.16 4.41 -6.54
C ASN A 199 -2.32 4.98 -5.13
N ILE A 200 -3.26 5.91 -4.96
CA ILE A 200 -3.67 6.46 -3.68
C ILE A 200 -5.17 6.24 -3.57
N LEU A 201 -5.57 5.50 -2.54
CA LEU A 201 -6.96 5.22 -2.23
C LEU A 201 -7.40 6.12 -1.07
N LEU A 202 -8.51 6.81 -1.22
CA LEU A 202 -9.09 7.65 -0.18
C LEU A 202 -10.33 6.97 0.40
N GLN A 203 -10.41 6.96 1.73
CA GLN A 203 -11.53 6.38 2.46
C GLN A 203 -11.97 7.35 3.55
N LYS A 204 -13.27 7.62 3.61
CA LYS A 204 -13.87 8.40 4.71
C LYS A 204 -14.30 7.45 5.82
N LYS A 205 -13.79 7.66 7.04
CA LYS A 205 -14.18 6.94 8.25
C LYS A 205 -14.71 7.93 9.28
N GLY A 206 -16.04 8.00 9.40
CA GLY A 206 -16.69 9.02 10.22
C GLY A 206 -16.36 10.42 9.68
N VAL A 207 -15.74 11.25 10.52
CA VAL A 207 -15.33 12.61 10.15
C VAL A 207 -13.94 12.69 9.51
N GLU A 208 -13.17 11.60 9.55
CA GLU A 208 -11.77 11.60 9.10
C GLU A 208 -11.61 10.97 7.71
N THR A 209 -10.81 11.62 6.86
CA THR A 209 -10.42 11.06 5.57
C THR A 209 -9.01 10.50 5.65
N HIS A 210 -8.85 9.25 5.24
CA HIS A 210 -7.59 8.53 5.26
C HIS A 210 -7.12 8.25 3.83
N ALA A 211 -5.83 8.45 3.57
CA ALA A 211 -5.18 8.06 2.33
C ALA A 211 -4.36 6.79 2.54
N LEU A 212 -4.58 5.79 1.68
CA LEU A 212 -3.86 4.53 1.65
C LEU A 212 -3.02 4.45 0.38
N VAL A 213 -1.78 3.97 0.50
CA VAL A 213 -0.92 3.72 -0.67
C VAL A 213 -1.18 2.33 -1.25
N LEU A 214 -1.21 2.23 -2.58
CA LEU A 214 -1.34 0.96 -3.34
C LEU A 214 -0.03 0.63 -4.06
N ASP A 215 0.02 -0.52 -4.75
CA ASP A 215 1.16 -0.98 -5.56
C ASP A 215 2.50 -0.95 -4.81
N VAL A 216 2.49 -1.50 -3.60
CA VAL A 216 3.63 -1.43 -2.67
C VAL A 216 4.83 -2.28 -3.10
N ASP A 217 4.68 -3.16 -4.11
CA ASP A 217 5.75 -4.02 -4.63
C ASP A 217 6.88 -3.22 -5.31
N VAL A 218 6.58 -2.03 -5.84
CA VAL A 218 7.58 -1.16 -6.47
C VAL A 218 8.23 -0.18 -5.50
N MET A 219 7.74 -0.10 -4.26
CA MET A 219 8.24 0.86 -3.27
C MET A 219 9.66 0.52 -2.83
N ARG A 220 10.47 1.56 -2.67
CA ARG A 220 11.84 1.46 -2.18
C ARG A 220 11.89 2.01 -0.77
N TRP A 221 12.63 1.31 0.07
CA TRP A 221 12.89 1.70 1.44
C TRP A 221 14.37 2.00 1.59
N ASP A 222 14.67 3.22 2.03
CA ASP A 222 16.00 3.66 2.39
C ASP A 222 15.89 4.60 3.61
N PRO A 223 16.19 4.09 4.82
CA PRO A 223 16.09 4.89 6.04
C PRO A 223 17.20 5.95 6.16
N ASN A 224 18.23 5.90 5.30
CA ASN A 224 19.33 6.86 5.32
C ASN A 224 19.08 8.06 4.42
N LEU A 225 18.08 8.00 3.53
CA LEU A 225 17.70 9.15 2.72
C LEU A 225 17.04 10.22 3.59
N PRO A 226 17.43 11.50 3.46
CA PRO A 226 16.77 12.58 4.16
C PRO A 226 15.27 12.61 3.85
N ALA A 227 14.44 12.78 4.88
CA ALA A 227 12.98 12.85 4.72
C ALA A 227 12.56 13.90 3.67
N ALA A 228 13.24 15.05 3.62
CA ALA A 228 12.97 16.09 2.62
C ALA A 228 13.20 15.60 1.18
N SER A 229 14.28 14.84 0.94
CA SER A 229 14.55 14.25 -0.37
C SER A 229 13.45 13.26 -0.78
N ILE A 230 12.96 12.47 0.17
CA ILE A 230 11.87 11.50 -0.08
C ILE A 230 10.56 12.22 -0.34
N MET A 231 10.24 13.24 0.46
CA MET A 231 9.07 14.09 0.28
C MET A 231 9.07 14.72 -1.12
N GLN A 232 10.20 15.30 -1.53
CA GLN A 232 10.38 15.87 -2.85
C GLN A 232 10.14 14.82 -3.95
N LEU A 233 10.80 13.66 -3.89
CA LEU A 233 10.68 12.60 -4.89
C LEU A 233 9.23 12.12 -5.06
N ASN A 234 8.53 11.86 -3.95
CA ASN A 234 7.14 11.40 -3.99
C ASN A 234 6.21 12.51 -4.51
N THR A 235 6.39 13.75 -4.04
CA THR A 235 5.59 14.92 -4.47
C THR A 235 5.75 15.19 -5.96
N GLU A 236 6.97 15.16 -6.51
CA GLU A 236 7.22 15.35 -7.94
C GLU A 236 6.58 14.27 -8.81
N ARG A 237 6.53 13.01 -8.33
CA ARG A 237 5.83 11.91 -9.02
C ARG A 237 4.32 12.16 -9.06
N LEU A 238 3.74 12.50 -7.90
CA LEU A 238 2.31 12.78 -7.80
C LEU A 238 1.89 14.00 -8.63
N LEU A 239 2.66 15.10 -8.58
CA LEU A 239 2.40 16.30 -9.38
C LEU A 239 2.43 16.02 -10.88
N ARG A 240 3.37 15.20 -11.36
CA ARG A 240 3.40 14.77 -12.77
C ARG A 240 2.14 13.98 -13.14
N SER A 241 1.67 13.10 -12.26
CA SER A 241 0.40 12.39 -12.46
C SER A 241 -0.79 13.34 -12.51
N LEU A 242 -0.87 14.30 -11.58
CA LEU A 242 -1.96 15.29 -11.53
C LEU A 242 -2.02 16.10 -12.82
N MET A 243 -0.88 16.58 -13.32
CA MET A 243 -0.81 17.30 -14.59
C MET A 243 -1.26 16.44 -15.78
N LYS A 244 -0.88 15.16 -15.80
CA LYS A 244 -1.31 14.23 -16.86
C LYS A 244 -2.83 14.05 -16.84
N VAL A 245 -3.42 13.87 -15.66
CA VAL A 245 -4.86 13.66 -15.51
C VAL A 245 -5.65 14.94 -15.81
N ARG A 246 -5.16 16.13 -15.40
CA ARG A 246 -5.72 17.43 -15.82
C ARG A 246 -5.82 17.55 -17.34
N ARG A 247 -4.78 17.13 -18.07
CA ARG A 247 -4.77 17.15 -19.55
C ARG A 247 -5.71 16.11 -20.17
N GLN A 248 -5.83 14.93 -19.58
CA GLN A 248 -6.57 13.81 -20.16
C GLN A 248 -8.06 13.81 -19.83
N PHE A 249 -8.44 14.28 -18.64
CA PHE A 249 -9.79 14.15 -18.09
C PHE A 249 -10.41 15.48 -17.66
N GLY A 250 -9.74 16.61 -17.94
CA GLY A 250 -10.27 17.95 -17.63
C GLY A 250 -10.42 18.24 -16.14
N ILE A 251 -9.76 17.46 -15.27
CA ILE A 251 -9.80 17.69 -13.82
C ILE A 251 -9.28 19.08 -13.49
N THR A 252 -10.04 19.83 -12.70
CA THR A 252 -9.66 21.14 -12.18
C THR A 252 -8.57 20.97 -11.12
N PHE A 253 -7.31 21.07 -11.50
CA PHE A 253 -6.17 21.22 -10.57
C PHE A 253 -5.39 22.46 -10.99
N THR A 254 -5.73 23.59 -10.38
CA THR A 254 -5.23 24.92 -10.70
C THR A 254 -3.77 25.09 -10.33
N ASP A 255 -3.11 26.08 -10.93
CA ASP A 255 -1.72 26.38 -10.61
C ASP A 255 -1.59 26.98 -9.18
N ALA A 256 -2.66 27.59 -8.66
CA ALA A 256 -2.77 28.01 -7.27
C ALA A 256 -2.82 26.81 -6.31
N GLU A 257 -3.71 25.84 -6.54
CA GLU A 257 -3.79 24.60 -5.75
C GLU A 257 -2.46 23.83 -5.78
N ARG A 258 -1.79 23.80 -6.94
CA ARG A 258 -0.44 23.23 -7.06
C ARG A 258 0.56 23.95 -6.15
N THR A 259 0.59 25.27 -6.22
CA THR A 259 1.53 26.09 -5.45
C THR A 259 1.29 25.91 -3.96
N GLU A 260 0.03 25.95 -3.54
CA GLU A 260 -0.38 25.70 -2.16
C GLU A 260 -0.01 24.29 -1.70
N PHE A 261 -0.25 23.26 -2.52
CA PHE A 261 0.12 21.88 -2.17
C PHE A 261 1.63 21.74 -1.97
N VAL A 262 2.45 22.29 -2.88
CA VAL A 262 3.91 22.29 -2.73
C VAL A 262 4.33 23.05 -1.47
N GLN A 263 3.78 24.24 -1.23
CA GLN A 263 4.07 25.03 -0.04
C GLN A 263 3.69 24.28 1.24
N ARG A 264 2.54 23.61 1.28
CA ARG A 264 2.12 22.79 2.43
C ARG A 264 3.06 21.60 2.68
N MET A 265 3.61 21.00 1.63
CA MET A 265 4.61 19.92 1.76
C MET A 265 5.95 20.44 2.30
N THR A 266 6.40 21.61 1.85
CA THR A 266 7.65 22.24 2.33
C THR A 266 7.50 22.88 3.71
N TYR A 267 6.33 23.43 4.04
CA TYR A 267 6.08 24.08 5.33
C TYR A 267 6.00 23.08 6.49
N ALA A 268 5.41 21.91 6.26
CA ALA A 268 5.43 20.79 7.20
C ALA A 268 6.86 20.41 7.62
N GLU A 269 7.84 20.56 6.73
CA GLU A 269 9.27 20.35 7.04
C GLU A 269 9.81 21.43 7.98
N SER A 270 9.50 22.70 7.72
CA SER A 270 10.05 23.85 8.47
C SER A 270 9.55 24.02 9.91
N VAL A 271 8.32 23.59 10.20
CA VAL A 271 7.76 23.65 11.56
C VAL A 271 8.35 22.55 12.45
N GLU A 272 8.70 21.40 11.86
CA GLU A 272 9.17 20.22 12.59
C GLU A 272 10.70 20.13 12.71
N LEU A 273 11.45 20.87 11.90
CA LEU A 273 12.90 21.05 12.03
C LEU A 273 13.32 22.05 13.13
N ARG A 274 12.37 22.69 13.83
CA ARG A 274 12.72 23.49 15.02
C ARG A 274 13.10 22.52 16.16
N PRO A 275 14.32 22.60 16.72
CA PRO A 275 14.60 21.90 17.95
C PRO A 275 13.63 22.40 19.02
N GLN A 276 13.06 21.48 19.80
CA GLN A 276 12.40 21.85 21.05
C GLN A 276 13.48 22.42 21.99
N THR A 277 13.74 23.71 21.88
CA THR A 277 14.66 24.43 22.75
C THR A 277 14.06 24.49 24.15
N SER A 278 14.62 23.66 25.04
CA SER A 278 14.87 23.88 26.46
C SER A 278 13.81 24.67 27.25
N ALA A 279 13.11 23.95 28.14
CA ALA A 279 12.49 24.57 29.30
C ALA A 279 13.54 25.36 30.11
N PRO A 280 13.24 26.57 30.61
CA PRO A 280 14.16 27.32 31.44
C PRO A 280 14.38 26.59 32.76
N ALA A 281 15.65 26.38 33.13
CA ALA A 281 16.03 25.86 34.43
C ALA A 281 15.43 26.74 35.54
N SER A 282 14.65 26.15 36.43
CA SER A 282 14.17 26.81 37.65
C SER A 282 15.36 27.17 38.55
N PRO A 283 15.36 28.33 39.21
CA PRO A 283 16.43 28.72 40.11
C PRO A 283 16.40 27.85 41.37
N ALA A 284 17.55 27.28 41.71
CA ALA A 284 17.76 26.53 42.94
C ALA A 284 17.45 27.42 44.15
N GLY A 285 16.47 26.99 44.95
CA GLY A 285 16.16 27.59 46.25
C GLY A 285 17.28 27.36 47.24
N SER A 286 17.69 28.42 47.93
CA SER A 286 18.61 28.37 49.07
C SER A 286 18.02 27.59 50.25
N PRO A 287 18.81 26.85 51.04
CA PRO A 287 18.35 26.30 52.30
C PRO A 287 18.40 27.38 53.39
N ARG A 288 17.28 27.59 54.09
CA ARG A 288 17.26 28.23 55.40
C ARG A 288 16.84 27.20 56.44
N SER A 289 17.68 27.12 57.47
CA SER A 289 17.46 26.73 58.88
C SER A 289 16.64 25.46 59.16
#